data_AF-A0A955GP15-F1
#
_entry.id   AF-A0A955GP15-F1
#
_cell.length_a   1.000
_cell.length_b   1.000
_cell.length_c   1.000
_cell.angle_alpha   90.00
_cell.angle_beta   90.00
_cell.angle_gamma   90.00
#
_symmetry.space_group_name_H-M   'P 1'
#
loop_
_entity.id
_entity.type
_entity.pdbx_description
1 polymer ?
#
loop_
_entity_poly.entity_id
_entity_poly.type
_entity_poly.pdbx_seq_one_letter_code
_entity_poly.pdbx_strand_id
1 'polypeptide(L)'
;MRKNSLLSSRRARTLIQKTKGAGYSQISKLQLQKDEDSLGLEPPRKQEGLKKQFSFQLSGSPLEARVNTSILIGGYTFSENAPFGMLRRRGVRVLTLPSLHRTKNFIQNFLGMSEILKSAVTYHPLCPDCRAWMDIEEVCDKNDRMVSVRWVCNKIRQHKSRKPVFFDFIQLFKKQLSDVAMNYWNEMMRKRKVYRENIETKKKKPRNIRHIRKEWSIEKPNNVLT
;
A
#
# COMPACT_ATOMS: atom_id res chain seq x y z
N MET A 1 -21.46 -16.08 25.05
CA MET A 1 -20.37 -15.61 24.16
C MET A 1 -20.81 -15.09 22.77
N ARG A 2 -22.05 -14.60 22.54
CA ARG A 2 -22.55 -14.21 21.18
C ARG A 2 -22.39 -12.72 20.77
N LYS A 3 -21.96 -11.82 21.66
CA LYS A 3 -21.96 -10.36 21.37
C LYS A 3 -20.77 -9.87 20.51
N ASN A 4 -19.64 -10.58 20.50
CA ASN A 4 -18.44 -10.16 19.75
C ASN A 4 -18.51 -10.43 18.23
N SER A 5 -19.32 -11.39 17.78
CA SER A 5 -19.48 -11.70 16.35
C SER A 5 -20.32 -10.65 15.60
N LEU A 6 -21.31 -10.07 16.27
CA LEU A 6 -22.18 -9.05 15.67
C LEU A 6 -21.47 -7.70 15.50
N LEU A 7 -20.66 -7.28 16.48
CA LEU A 7 -19.88 -6.04 16.43
C LEU A 7 -18.78 -6.06 15.36
N SER A 8 -18.11 -7.21 15.20
CA SER A 8 -17.14 -7.42 14.12
C SER A 8 -17.80 -7.41 12.74
N SER A 9 -19.01 -7.97 12.61
CA SER A 9 -19.79 -7.93 11.37
C SER A 9 -20.24 -6.51 10.98
N ARG A 10 -20.67 -5.69 11.95
CA ARG A 10 -21.16 -4.32 11.69
C ARG A 10 -20.03 -3.39 11.25
N ARG A 11 -18.89 -3.42 11.95
CA ARG A 11 -17.70 -2.63 11.59
C ARG A 11 -17.14 -3.02 10.22
N ALA A 12 -17.14 -4.31 9.90
CA ALA A 12 -16.74 -4.80 8.59
C ALA A 12 -17.68 -4.31 7.47
N ARG A 13 -19.00 -4.37 7.68
CA ARG A 13 -20.00 -3.85 6.73
C ARG A 13 -19.82 -2.35 6.49
N THR A 14 -19.63 -1.56 7.56
CA THR A 14 -19.37 -0.12 7.43
C THR A 14 -18.11 0.16 6.62
N LEU A 15 -17.04 -0.60 6.84
CA LEU A 15 -15.79 -0.43 6.10
C LEU A 15 -15.98 -0.77 4.62
N ILE A 16 -16.64 -1.88 4.29
CA ILE A 16 -16.99 -2.23 2.90
C ILE A 16 -17.80 -1.09 2.25
N GLN A 17 -18.85 -0.61 2.92
CA GLN A 17 -19.73 0.44 2.39
C GLN A 17 -18.96 1.74 2.16
N LYS A 18 -18.13 2.17 3.11
CA LYS A 18 -17.31 3.38 2.97
C LYS A 18 -16.28 3.27 1.85
N THR A 19 -15.63 2.10 1.71
CA THR A 19 -14.67 1.88 0.62
C THR A 19 -15.36 1.91 -0.74
N LYS A 20 -16.52 1.24 -0.89
CA LYS A 20 -17.32 1.30 -2.12
C LYS A 20 -17.80 2.73 -2.42
N GLY A 21 -18.32 3.44 -1.42
CA GLY A 21 -18.74 4.85 -1.55
C GLY A 21 -17.61 5.79 -1.92
N ALA A 22 -16.35 5.45 -1.58
CA ALA A 22 -15.17 6.19 -1.99
C ALA A 22 -14.76 5.92 -3.46
N GLY A 23 -15.53 5.14 -4.23
CA GLY A 23 -15.29 4.85 -5.65
C GLY A 23 -14.44 3.60 -5.90
N TYR A 24 -14.06 2.86 -4.86
CA TYR A 24 -13.35 1.59 -5.03
C TYR A 24 -14.32 0.47 -5.46
N SER A 25 -13.90 -0.32 -6.42
CA SER A 25 -14.60 -1.53 -6.85
C SER A 25 -14.11 -2.74 -6.05
N GLN A 26 -15.03 -3.59 -5.62
CA GLN A 26 -14.66 -4.83 -4.93
C GLN A 26 -14.11 -5.83 -5.96
N ILE A 27 -12.92 -6.36 -5.72
CA ILE A 27 -12.33 -7.41 -6.55
C ILE A 27 -13.06 -8.73 -6.26
N SER A 28 -13.44 -9.45 -7.32
CA SER A 28 -14.08 -10.76 -7.20
C SER A 28 -13.08 -11.79 -6.65
N LYS A 29 -13.57 -12.87 -6.03
CA LYS A 29 -12.68 -13.95 -5.57
C LYS A 29 -11.87 -14.56 -6.72
N LEU A 30 -12.51 -14.73 -7.88
CA LEU A 30 -11.88 -15.26 -9.08
C LEU A 30 -10.75 -14.35 -9.58
N GLN A 31 -10.96 -13.04 -9.60
CA GLN A 31 -9.94 -12.09 -10.02
C GLN A 31 -8.78 -12.02 -9.02
N LEU A 32 -9.07 -12.12 -7.73
CA LEU A 32 -8.06 -12.20 -6.68
C LEU A 32 -7.18 -13.43 -6.86
N GLN A 33 -7.80 -14.59 -7.11
CA GLN A 33 -7.08 -15.84 -7.36
C GLN A 33 -6.23 -15.76 -8.63
N LYS A 34 -6.78 -15.24 -9.72
CA LYS A 34 -6.00 -14.98 -10.95
C LYS A 34 -4.81 -14.05 -10.73
N ASP A 35 -4.96 -13.00 -9.92
CA ASP A 35 -3.86 -12.10 -9.58
C ASP A 35 -2.79 -12.81 -8.74
N GLU A 36 -3.19 -13.60 -7.74
CA GLU A 36 -2.28 -14.43 -6.92
C GLU A 36 -1.52 -15.45 -7.77
N ASP A 37 -2.22 -16.16 -8.66
CA ASP A 37 -1.67 -17.13 -9.61
C ASP A 37 -0.72 -16.45 -10.61
N SER A 38 -1.12 -15.32 -11.20
CA SER A 38 -0.32 -14.59 -12.21
C SER A 38 0.98 -14.02 -11.67
N LEU A 39 1.01 -13.70 -10.38
CA LEU A 39 2.17 -13.14 -9.72
C LEU A 39 3.04 -14.23 -9.06
N GLY A 40 2.67 -15.51 -9.19
CA GLY A 40 3.37 -16.63 -8.54
C GLY A 40 3.40 -16.48 -7.03
N LEU A 41 2.38 -15.84 -6.45
CA LEU A 41 2.39 -15.40 -5.08
C LEU A 41 1.78 -16.47 -4.17
N GLU A 42 2.60 -17.38 -3.65
CA GLU A 42 2.17 -18.26 -2.57
C GLU A 42 2.13 -17.48 -1.24
N PRO A 43 0.97 -17.38 -0.57
CA PRO A 43 0.91 -16.71 0.71
C PRO A 43 1.71 -17.53 1.74
N PRO A 44 2.58 -16.89 2.53
CA PRO A 44 3.55 -17.58 3.40
C PRO A 44 2.92 -18.47 4.50
N ARG A 45 1.60 -18.38 4.71
CA ARG A 45 0.76 -19.21 5.61
C ARG A 45 -0.69 -19.30 5.11
N LYS A 46 -1.39 -20.39 5.46
CA LYS A 46 -2.85 -20.53 5.28
C LYS A 46 -3.57 -19.34 5.93
N GLN A 47 -4.42 -18.68 5.16
CA GLN A 47 -5.07 -17.45 5.59
C GLN A 47 -6.45 -17.78 6.17
N GLU A 48 -6.60 -17.66 7.49
CA GLU A 48 -7.90 -17.82 8.14
C GLU A 48 -8.68 -16.49 8.09
N GLY A 49 -9.80 -16.47 7.35
CA GLY A 49 -10.75 -15.34 7.28
C GLY A 49 -11.21 -14.97 5.86
N LEU A 50 -12.32 -14.22 5.74
CA LEU A 50 -12.79 -13.68 4.46
C LEU A 50 -11.96 -12.47 4.08
N LYS A 51 -10.99 -12.64 3.18
CA LYS A 51 -10.31 -11.51 2.54
C LYS A 51 -11.24 -10.78 1.57
N LYS A 52 -11.23 -9.46 1.65
CA LYS A 52 -11.88 -8.56 0.71
C LYS A 52 -10.83 -7.59 0.20
N GLN A 53 -10.60 -7.63 -1.11
CA GLN A 53 -9.74 -6.66 -1.77
C GLN A 53 -10.61 -5.71 -2.59
N PHE A 54 -10.19 -4.46 -2.64
CA PHE A 54 -10.82 -3.41 -3.41
C PHE A 54 -9.77 -2.75 -4.27
N SER A 55 -10.13 -2.39 -5.50
CA SER A 55 -9.30 -1.65 -6.43
C SER A 55 -9.94 -0.31 -6.78
N PHE A 56 -9.09 0.68 -7.04
CA PHE A 56 -9.48 1.94 -7.64
C PHE A 56 -8.53 2.21 -8.79
N GLN A 57 -9.09 2.50 -9.96
CA GLN A 57 -8.37 2.86 -11.16
C GLN A 57 -9.10 4.01 -11.82
N LEU A 58 -8.33 5.00 -12.30
CA LEU A 58 -8.87 6.13 -13.07
C LEU A 58 -8.54 5.92 -14.55
N SER A 59 -9.52 6.15 -15.43
CA SER A 59 -9.29 6.06 -16.88
C SER A 59 -8.14 6.99 -17.29
N GLY A 60 -7.24 6.49 -18.15
CA GLY A 60 -6.06 7.22 -18.60
C GLY A 60 -4.87 7.21 -17.64
N SER A 61 -5.06 6.90 -16.35
CA SER A 61 -3.97 6.72 -15.39
C SER A 61 -3.39 5.31 -15.51
N PRO A 62 -2.06 5.13 -15.61
CA PRO A 62 -1.43 3.81 -15.62
C PRO A 62 -1.32 3.20 -14.21
N LEU A 63 -1.70 3.95 -13.16
CA LEU A 63 -1.69 3.54 -11.77
C LEU A 63 -3.03 2.94 -11.34
N GLU A 64 -2.96 1.91 -10.50
CA GLU A 64 -4.09 1.28 -9.82
C GLU A 64 -3.81 1.27 -8.32
N ALA A 65 -4.77 1.72 -7.51
CA ALA A 65 -4.73 1.58 -6.06
C ALA A 65 -5.45 0.31 -5.62
N ARG A 66 -4.83 -0.45 -4.71
CA ARG A 66 -5.45 -1.60 -4.08
C ARG A 66 -5.42 -1.48 -2.58
N VAL A 67 -6.54 -1.79 -1.95
CA VAL A 67 -6.64 -1.91 -0.49
C VAL A 67 -7.21 -3.26 -0.12
N ASN A 68 -6.59 -3.93 0.83
CA ASN A 68 -7.01 -5.22 1.33
C ASN A 68 -7.50 -5.07 2.76
N THR A 69 -8.66 -5.64 3.05
CA THR A 69 -9.20 -5.79 4.39
C THR A 69 -9.58 -7.24 4.66
N SER A 70 -9.25 -7.73 5.85
CA SER A 70 -9.60 -9.07 6.30
C SER A 70 -10.83 -8.98 7.23
N ILE A 71 -11.87 -9.77 6.97
CA ILE A 71 -13.02 -9.91 7.86
C ILE A 71 -12.93 -11.29 8.51
N LEU A 72 -12.78 -11.33 9.83
CA LEU A 72 -12.79 -12.61 10.55
C LEU A 72 -14.20 -13.17 10.58
N ILE A 73 -14.33 -14.47 10.30
CA ILE A 73 -15.55 -15.23 10.59
C ILE A 73 -15.37 -15.84 11.99
N GLY A 74 -16.39 -15.79 12.84
CA GLY A 74 -16.47 -16.66 14.02
C GLY A 74 -15.84 -16.17 15.34
N GLY A 75 -15.37 -14.91 15.43
CA GLY A 75 -14.94 -14.35 16.72
C GLY A 75 -13.60 -14.88 17.27
N TYR A 76 -12.85 -15.66 16.49
CA TYR A 76 -11.48 -16.04 16.79
C TYR A 76 -10.52 -14.85 16.74
N THR A 77 -9.41 -14.94 17.46
CA THR A 77 -8.38 -13.91 17.55
C THR A 77 -7.68 -13.70 16.20
N PHE A 78 -7.63 -12.43 15.83
CA PHE A 78 -7.06 -11.82 14.63
C PHE A 78 -5.69 -12.39 14.23
N SER A 79 -5.69 -13.31 13.24
CA SER A 79 -4.48 -13.81 12.59
C SER A 79 -3.76 -12.73 11.76
N GLU A 80 -2.49 -13.01 11.47
CA GLU A 80 -1.40 -12.20 10.91
C GLU A 80 -1.67 -11.45 9.57
N ASN A 81 -2.90 -11.47 9.05
CA ASN A 81 -3.29 -10.76 7.84
C ASN A 81 -3.74 -9.32 8.14
N ALA A 82 -2.78 -8.47 8.48
CA ALA A 82 -3.00 -7.05 8.71
C ALA A 82 -3.44 -6.34 7.40
N PRO A 83 -4.56 -5.59 7.39
CA PRO A 83 -5.00 -4.79 6.25
C PRO A 83 -3.87 -3.92 5.72
N PHE A 84 -3.71 -3.85 4.41
CA PHE A 84 -2.63 -3.09 3.78
C PHE A 84 -3.11 -2.48 2.47
N GLY A 85 -2.37 -1.50 1.99
CA GLY A 85 -2.67 -0.81 0.74
C GLY A 85 -1.43 -0.72 -0.13
N MET A 86 -1.62 -0.76 -1.44
CA MET A 86 -0.55 -0.72 -2.43
C MET A 86 -0.97 0.02 -3.70
N LEU A 87 0.02 0.47 -4.46
CA LEU A 87 -0.13 0.93 -5.83
C LEU A 87 0.47 -0.11 -6.79
N ARG A 88 -0.22 -0.34 -7.90
CA ARG A 88 0.25 -1.16 -9.02
C ARG A 88 0.33 -0.32 -10.29
N ARG A 89 1.27 -0.67 -11.16
CA ARG A 89 1.35 -0.18 -12.53
C ARG A 89 1.50 -1.38 -13.45
N ARG A 90 0.54 -1.57 -14.38
CA ARG A 90 0.53 -2.70 -15.32
C ARG A 90 0.73 -4.07 -14.64
N GLY A 91 0.02 -4.30 -13.54
CA GLY A 91 0.13 -5.55 -12.77
C GLY A 91 1.34 -5.64 -11.82
N VAL A 92 2.34 -4.77 -11.94
CA VAL A 92 3.51 -4.78 -11.06
C VAL A 92 3.32 -3.86 -9.86
N ARG A 93 3.69 -4.32 -8.67
CA ARG A 93 3.67 -3.53 -7.44
C ARG A 93 4.71 -2.40 -7.51
N VAL A 94 4.29 -1.15 -7.28
CA VAL A 94 5.19 0.02 -7.29
C VAL A 94 5.35 0.69 -5.92
N LEU A 95 4.37 0.56 -5.03
CA LEU A 95 4.45 1.08 -3.65
C LEU A 95 3.61 0.20 -2.74
N THR A 96 4.08 -0.08 -1.52
CA THR A 96 3.25 -0.71 -0.47
C THR A 96 3.30 0.11 0.81
N LEU A 97 2.13 0.54 1.27
CA LEU A 97 2.00 1.21 2.55
C LEU A 97 2.03 0.20 3.71
N PRO A 98 2.51 0.60 4.90
CA PRO A 98 2.57 -0.27 6.07
C PRO A 98 1.24 -0.92 6.39
N SER A 99 1.28 -2.19 6.74
CA SER A 99 0.11 -2.90 7.23
C SER A 99 -0.42 -2.24 8.51
N LEU A 100 -1.74 -2.19 8.63
CA LEU A 100 -2.43 -1.56 9.74
C LEU A 100 -2.65 -2.55 10.87
N HIS A 101 -2.22 -2.15 12.07
CA HIS A 101 -2.61 -2.83 13.29
C HIS A 101 -4.06 -2.46 13.65
N ARG A 102 -4.81 -3.45 14.15
CA ARG A 102 -6.20 -3.24 14.60
C ARG A 102 -6.20 -2.55 15.96
N THR A 103 -6.12 -1.22 15.95
CA THR A 103 -6.26 -0.35 17.12
C THR A 103 -7.63 0.30 17.16
N LYS A 104 -7.90 1.12 18.18
CA LYS A 104 -9.13 1.95 18.22
C LYS A 104 -9.31 2.86 17.00
N ASN A 105 -8.20 3.27 16.37
CA ASN A 105 -8.20 4.14 15.18
C ASN A 105 -8.12 3.35 13.87
N PHE A 106 -8.27 2.02 13.90
CA PHE A 106 -8.09 1.16 12.73
C PHE A 106 -8.91 1.60 11.50
N ILE A 107 -10.20 1.89 11.68
CA ILE A 107 -11.08 2.28 10.58
C ILE A 107 -10.63 3.63 9.99
N GLN A 108 -10.31 4.59 10.84
CA GLN A 108 -9.83 5.91 10.41
C GLN A 108 -8.51 5.77 9.64
N ASN A 109 -7.56 5.00 10.15
CA ASN A 109 -6.28 4.77 9.48
C ASN A 109 -6.45 4.02 8.15
N PHE A 110 -7.38 3.07 8.08
CA PHE A 110 -7.70 2.36 6.84
C PHE A 110 -8.30 3.29 5.79
N LEU A 111 -9.22 4.16 6.19
CA LEU A 111 -9.82 5.15 5.29
C LEU A 111 -8.79 6.19 4.85
N GLY A 112 -7.96 6.70 5.76
CA GLY A 112 -6.87 7.62 5.43
C GLY A 112 -5.85 7.02 4.46
N MET A 113 -5.45 5.76 4.67
CA MET A 113 -4.60 5.01 3.74
C MET A 113 -5.26 4.85 2.36
N SER A 114 -6.55 4.49 2.33
CA SER A 114 -7.31 4.32 1.08
C SER A 114 -7.44 5.63 0.31
N GLU A 115 -7.63 6.75 1.01
CA GLU A 115 -7.72 8.08 0.43
C GLU A 115 -6.38 8.52 -0.18
N ILE A 116 -5.27 8.29 0.51
CA ILE A 116 -3.93 8.60 -0.02
C ILE A 116 -3.65 7.83 -1.31
N LEU A 117 -3.93 6.52 -1.32
CA LEU A 117 -3.71 5.70 -2.52
C LEU A 117 -4.62 6.13 -3.67
N LYS A 118 -5.88 6.45 -3.38
CA LYS A 118 -6.81 6.98 -4.38
C LYS A 118 -6.29 8.30 -4.95
N SER A 119 -5.87 9.23 -4.10
CA SER A 119 -5.33 10.52 -4.53
C SER A 119 -4.05 10.36 -5.34
N ALA A 120 -3.18 9.41 -5.01
CA ALA A 120 -2.00 9.13 -5.83
C ALA A 120 -2.34 8.65 -7.24
N VAL A 121 -3.42 7.87 -7.42
CA VAL A 121 -3.92 7.47 -8.75
C VAL A 121 -4.55 8.67 -9.48
N THR A 122 -5.38 9.44 -8.79
CA THR A 122 -6.12 10.58 -9.37
C THR A 122 -5.19 11.72 -9.80
N TYR A 123 -4.20 12.03 -8.96
CA TYR A 123 -3.27 13.14 -9.15
C TYR A 123 -1.89 12.65 -9.57
N HIS A 124 -1.82 11.51 -10.29
CA HIS A 124 -0.57 10.99 -10.84
C HIS A 124 0.09 12.10 -11.69
N PRO A 125 1.30 12.58 -11.36
CA PRO A 125 1.93 13.63 -12.16
C PRO A 125 2.46 13.14 -13.50
N LEU A 126 2.34 14.02 -14.50
CA LEU A 126 3.20 14.01 -15.68
C LEU A 126 4.47 14.82 -15.39
N CYS A 127 5.60 14.35 -15.93
CA CYS A 127 6.85 15.09 -15.88
C CYS A 127 6.69 16.45 -16.60
N PRO A 128 7.09 17.59 -16.00
CA PRO A 128 6.98 18.89 -16.65
C PRO A 128 7.87 19.00 -17.89
N ASP A 129 8.99 18.28 -17.93
CA ASP A 129 9.98 18.36 -19.02
C ASP A 129 9.56 17.53 -20.25
N CYS A 130 9.23 16.25 -20.05
CA CYS A 130 8.97 15.31 -21.15
C CYS A 130 7.51 14.83 -21.25
N ARG A 131 6.62 15.33 -20.38
CA ARG A 131 5.19 14.98 -20.32
C ARG A 131 4.90 13.48 -20.15
N ALA A 132 5.89 12.67 -19.79
CA ALA A 132 5.70 11.27 -19.46
C ALA A 132 5.15 11.10 -18.04
N TRP A 133 4.32 10.08 -17.80
CA TRP A 133 3.93 9.67 -16.45
C TRP A 133 5.15 9.40 -15.58
N MET A 134 5.22 10.04 -14.42
CA MET A 134 6.32 9.84 -13.47
C MET A 134 6.19 8.48 -12.78
N ASP A 135 7.32 7.87 -12.44
CA ASP A 135 7.36 6.67 -11.63
C ASP A 135 7.35 7.00 -10.14
N ILE A 136 7.06 6.01 -9.31
CA ILE A 136 7.17 6.11 -7.85
C ILE A 136 8.48 5.47 -7.45
N GLU A 137 9.27 6.18 -6.66
CA GLU A 137 10.51 5.68 -6.10
C GLU A 137 10.40 5.67 -4.56
N GLU A 138 10.58 4.47 -3.99
CA GLU A 138 10.83 4.32 -2.56
C GLU A 138 12.32 4.62 -2.32
N VAL A 139 12.62 5.71 -1.63
CA VAL A 139 13.98 6.02 -1.21
C VAL A 139 14.26 5.21 0.05
N CYS A 140 15.17 4.24 -0.01
CA CYS A 140 15.53 3.41 1.14
C CYS A 140 16.83 3.87 1.82
N ASP A 141 16.97 3.58 3.11
CA ASP A 141 18.25 3.69 3.81
C ASP A 141 19.21 2.53 3.46
N LYS A 142 20.42 2.53 4.04
CA LYS A 142 21.42 1.47 3.87
C LYS A 142 20.94 0.07 4.33
N ASN A 143 19.84 -0.01 5.05
CA ASN A 143 19.24 -1.26 5.53
C ASN A 143 18.00 -1.65 4.71
N ASP A 144 17.85 -1.09 3.51
CA ASP A 144 16.72 -1.27 2.60
C ASP A 144 15.35 -0.92 3.22
N ARG A 145 15.33 0.15 4.03
CA ARG A 145 14.10 0.64 4.67
C ARG A 145 13.66 1.94 4.03
N MET A 146 12.45 1.96 3.50
CA MET A 146 11.84 3.15 2.90
C MET A 146 11.84 4.34 3.91
N VAL A 147 12.63 5.35 3.57
CA VAL A 147 12.84 6.65 4.25
C VAL A 147 11.82 7.66 3.75
N SER A 148 11.61 7.71 2.44
CA SER A 148 10.65 8.59 1.79
C SER A 148 10.13 7.93 0.52
N VAL A 149 9.10 8.55 -0.05
CA VAL A 149 8.54 8.17 -1.34
C VAL A 149 8.49 9.45 -2.15
N ARG A 150 8.84 9.36 -3.43
CA ARG A 150 8.80 10.51 -4.34
C ARG A 150 8.35 10.07 -5.71
N TRP A 151 7.81 11.01 -6.46
CA TRP A 151 7.62 10.88 -7.89
C TRP A 151 8.95 11.16 -8.58
N VAL A 152 9.34 10.33 -9.55
CA VAL A 152 10.57 10.49 -10.31
C VAL A 152 10.31 10.34 -11.80
N CYS A 153 10.97 11.17 -12.60
CA CYS A 153 11.11 10.92 -14.02
C CYS A 153 12.58 10.67 -14.36
N ASN A 154 12.88 9.46 -14.83
CA ASN A 154 14.23 9.02 -15.20
C ASN A 154 14.52 9.12 -16.70
N LYS A 155 13.63 9.74 -17.50
CA LYS A 155 13.83 9.98 -18.94
C LYS A 155 14.80 11.15 -19.19
N ILE A 156 15.97 11.09 -18.55
CA ILE A 156 16.98 12.14 -18.51
C ILE A 156 17.37 12.64 -19.92
N ARG A 157 17.40 11.74 -20.90
CA ARG A 157 17.70 12.09 -22.31
C ARG A 157 16.71 13.06 -22.93
N GLN A 158 15.48 13.11 -22.43
CA GLN A 158 14.39 13.97 -22.90
C GLN A 158 14.23 15.24 -22.04
N HIS A 159 15.01 15.38 -20.96
CA HIS A 159 14.94 16.52 -20.05
C HIS A 159 15.90 17.63 -20.49
N LYS A 160 15.45 18.89 -20.40
CA LYS A 160 16.28 20.05 -20.76
C LYS A 160 17.55 20.13 -19.92
N SER A 161 17.41 19.82 -18.63
CA SER A 161 18.50 19.85 -17.64
C SER A 161 19.46 18.66 -17.71
N ARG A 162 19.14 17.61 -18.49
CA ARG A 162 19.82 16.30 -18.44
C ARG A 162 19.94 15.76 -17.00
N LYS A 163 18.96 16.05 -16.14
CA LYS A 163 18.86 15.55 -14.77
C LYS A 163 17.48 14.93 -14.52
N PRO A 164 17.35 13.97 -13.59
CA PRO A 164 16.04 13.46 -13.18
C PRO A 164 15.21 14.56 -12.52
N VAL A 165 13.89 14.50 -12.69
CA VAL A 165 12.92 15.41 -12.06
C VAL A 165 12.24 14.68 -10.93
N PHE A 166 12.10 15.33 -9.77
CA PHE A 166 11.49 14.75 -8.58
C PHE A 166 10.38 15.65 -8.02
N PHE A 167 9.33 15.03 -7.49
CA PHE A 167 8.36 15.69 -6.61
C PHE A 167 8.15 14.87 -5.35
N ASP A 168 7.93 15.52 -4.22
CA ASP A 168 7.48 14.82 -3.01
C ASP A 168 6.14 14.12 -3.28
N PHE A 169 5.99 12.91 -2.73
CA PHE A 169 4.85 12.05 -3.05
C PHE A 169 3.50 12.70 -2.69
N ILE A 170 3.39 13.30 -1.50
CA ILE A 170 2.13 13.88 -1.01
C ILE A 170 1.94 15.31 -1.49
N GLN A 171 3.02 16.07 -1.71
CA GLN A 171 2.95 17.51 -2.00
C GLN A 171 1.95 17.87 -3.11
N LEU A 172 1.82 17.03 -4.14
CA LEU A 172 0.95 17.28 -5.29
C LEU A 172 -0.55 17.18 -4.98
N PHE A 173 -0.93 16.39 -3.97
CA PHE A 173 -2.34 16.16 -3.63
C PHE A 173 -2.66 16.42 -2.16
N LYS A 174 -1.74 17.07 -1.44
CA LYS A 174 -1.85 17.37 -0.01
C LYS A 174 -3.12 18.16 0.32
N LYS A 175 -3.48 19.13 -0.52
CA LYS A 175 -4.65 20.02 -0.29
C LYS A 175 -5.99 19.29 -0.47
N GLN A 176 -5.97 18.13 -1.11
CA GLN A 176 -7.13 17.33 -1.43
C GLN A 176 -7.33 16.17 -0.46
N LEU A 177 -6.40 15.99 0.49
CA LEU A 177 -6.50 14.99 1.54
C LEU A 177 -7.29 15.54 2.73
N SER A 178 -8.18 14.72 3.26
CA SER A 178 -8.83 14.96 4.55
C SER A 178 -7.83 14.99 5.71
N ASP A 179 -8.24 15.58 6.82
CA ASP A 179 -7.45 15.56 8.07
C ASP A 179 -7.14 14.13 8.52
N VAL A 180 -8.05 13.19 8.29
CA VAL A 180 -7.84 11.77 8.63
C VAL A 180 -6.69 11.17 7.82
N ALA A 181 -6.65 11.43 6.51
CA ALA A 181 -5.58 10.98 5.63
C ALA A 181 -4.25 11.66 5.98
N MET A 182 -4.25 12.97 6.19
CA MET A 182 -3.06 13.72 6.59
C MET A 182 -2.51 13.26 7.95
N ASN A 183 -3.37 13.05 8.94
CA ASN A 183 -2.97 12.54 10.25
C ASN A 183 -2.37 11.13 10.14
N TYR A 184 -2.98 10.24 9.36
CA TYR A 184 -2.43 8.91 9.11
C TYR A 184 -1.05 8.99 8.46
N TRP A 185 -0.89 9.82 7.41
CA TRP A 185 0.40 10.01 6.73
C TRP A 185 1.47 10.55 7.68
N ASN A 186 1.15 11.62 8.41
CA ASN A 186 2.08 12.27 9.33
C ASN A 186 2.47 11.34 10.47
N GLU A 187 1.52 10.58 11.03
CA GLU A 187 1.81 9.60 12.08
C GLU A 187 2.71 8.48 11.56
N MET A 188 2.45 7.99 10.35
CA MET A 188 3.28 6.99 9.69
C MET A 188 4.72 7.51 9.50
N MET A 189 4.88 8.70 8.93
CA MET A 189 6.20 9.30 8.69
C MET A 189 6.93 9.64 10.00
N ARG A 190 6.21 10.13 11.03
CA ARG A 190 6.75 10.39 12.36
C ARG A 190 7.26 9.11 13.03
N LYS A 191 6.47 8.02 13.00
CA LYS A 191 6.87 6.71 13.55
C LYS A 191 8.14 6.19 12.87
N ARG A 192 8.24 6.35 11.55
CA ARG A 192 9.47 6.01 10.79
C ARG A 192 10.65 6.88 11.20
N LYS A 193 10.46 8.20 11.34
CA LYS A 193 11.50 9.14 11.80
C LYS A 193 12.04 8.75 13.19
N VAL A 194 11.15 8.59 14.18
CA VAL A 194 11.51 8.20 15.56
C VAL A 194 12.22 6.85 15.59
N TYR A 195 11.79 5.90 14.78
CA TYR A 195 12.43 4.59 14.70
C TYR A 195 13.87 4.69 14.17
N ARG A 196 14.14 5.53 13.15
CA ARG A 196 15.49 5.79 12.64
C ARG A 196 16.40 6.40 13.70
N GLU A 197 15.94 7.48 14.35
CA GLU A 197 16.67 8.17 15.41
C GLU A 197 17.04 7.19 16.54
N ASN A 198 16.12 6.29 16.90
CA ASN A 198 16.37 5.26 17.90
C ASN A 198 17.40 4.20 17.49
N ILE A 199 17.59 3.94 16.20
CA ILE A 199 18.60 2.99 15.71
C ILE A 199 19.97 3.65 15.66
N GLU A 200 20.03 4.87 15.12
CA GLU A 200 21.25 5.66 15.02
C GLU A 200 21.85 5.91 16.41
N THR A 201 21.02 6.28 17.38
CA THR A 201 21.45 6.52 18.76
C THR A 201 21.83 5.25 19.52
N LYS A 202 21.17 4.11 19.29
CA LYS A 202 21.39 2.89 20.09
C LYS A 202 22.49 1.98 19.54
N LYS A 203 23.13 2.29 18.40
CA LYS A 203 24.05 1.40 17.65
C LYS A 203 23.53 -0.04 17.52
N LYS A 204 22.21 -0.26 17.67
CA LYS A 204 21.64 -1.59 17.63
C LYS A 204 21.66 -1.99 16.17
N LYS A 205 22.56 -2.93 15.82
CA LYS A 205 22.53 -3.62 14.53
C LYS A 205 21.06 -3.96 14.27
N PRO A 206 20.47 -3.51 13.14
CA PRO A 206 19.08 -3.78 12.86
C PRO A 206 18.93 -5.29 12.89
N ARG A 207 18.27 -5.83 13.93
CA ARG A 207 17.94 -7.26 13.94
C ARG A 207 17.17 -7.52 12.65
N ASN A 208 17.55 -8.61 11.99
CA ASN A 208 17.04 -9.20 10.77
C ASN A 208 15.52 -9.44 10.78
N ILE A 209 14.71 -8.40 11.01
CA ILE A 209 13.25 -8.46 11.10
C ILE A 209 12.62 -8.72 9.72
N ARG A 210 13.37 -8.50 8.62
CA ARG A 210 12.99 -9.02 7.30
C ARG A 210 13.26 -10.52 7.15
N HIS A 211 14.37 -11.08 7.63
CA HIS A 211 14.62 -12.53 7.49
C HIS A 211 13.67 -13.41 8.33
N ILE A 212 12.93 -12.84 9.29
CA ILE A 212 11.90 -13.57 10.06
C ILE A 212 10.51 -13.44 9.39
N ARG A 213 10.31 -12.48 8.49
CA ARG A 213 9.12 -12.47 7.63
C ARG A 213 9.44 -13.33 6.42
N LYS A 214 8.81 -14.50 6.31
CA LYS A 214 8.83 -15.29 5.07
C LYS A 214 8.52 -14.35 3.91
N GLU A 215 9.49 -14.16 3.02
CA GLU A 215 9.29 -13.49 1.75
C GLU A 215 8.26 -14.29 0.95
N TRP A 216 7.51 -13.62 0.08
CA TRP A 216 6.70 -14.34 -0.89
C TRP A 216 7.68 -15.10 -1.79
N SER A 217 7.56 -16.41 -1.85
CA SER A 217 8.25 -17.21 -2.87
C SER A 217 7.62 -16.84 -4.20
N ILE A 218 8.29 -15.98 -4.96
CA ILE A 218 7.95 -15.75 -6.37
C ILE A 218 8.64 -16.87 -7.13
N GLU A 219 7.93 -17.95 -7.42
CA GLU A 219 8.44 -18.92 -8.39
C GLU A 219 8.52 -18.23 -9.76
N LYS A 220 9.66 -18.35 -10.44
CA LYS A 220 9.77 -17.87 -11.81
C LYS A 220 8.78 -18.65 -12.68
N PRO A 221 7.92 -17.99 -13.46
CA PRO A 221 7.04 -18.68 -14.39
C PRO A 221 7.86 -19.53 -15.37
N ASN A 222 7.51 -20.81 -15.53
CA ASN A 222 8.20 -21.79 -16.37
C ASN A 222 8.31 -21.40 -17.87
N ASN A 223 7.62 -20.33 -18.28
CA ASN A 223 7.55 -19.82 -19.64
C ASN A 223 8.50 -18.64 -19.92
N VAL A 224 9.37 -18.27 -18.97
CA VAL A 224 10.47 -17.32 -19.23
C VAL A 224 11.73 -18.14 -19.55
N LEU A 225 11.88 -18.54 -20.81
CA LEU A 225 13.14 -19.08 -21.33
C LEU A 225 14.21 -17.96 -21.28
N THR A 226 15.37 -18.30 -20.73
CA THR A 226 16.59 -17.48 -20.71
C THR A 226 17.14 -17.22 -22.09
#